data_AF-A0A954CES3-F1
#
_entry.id   AF-A0A954CES3-F1
#
_cell.length_a   1.000
_cell.length_b   1.000
_cell.length_c   1.000
_cell.angle_alpha   90.00
_cell.angle_beta   90.00
_cell.angle_gamma   90.00
#
_symmetry.space_group_name_H-M   'P 1'
#
loop_
_entity.id
_entity.type
_entity.pdbx_description
1 polymer ?
#
loop_
_entity_poly.entity_id
_entity_poly.type
_entity_poly.pdbx_seq_one_letter_code
_entity_poly.pdbx_strand_id
1 'polypeptide(L)' 'PIDNMPDWLQPITLINPLRYFLEIVWGVFLKDLPPEEILADTIPLALIAVATLGTASWLFRRRME' A
#
# COMPACT_ATOMS: atom_id res chain seq x y z
N PRO A 1 5.27 -2.55 14.97
CA PRO A 1 4.20 -3.32 14.30
C PRO A 1 2.89 -2.52 14.27
N ILE A 2 2.06 -2.74 13.26
CA ILE A 2 0.71 -2.17 13.20
C ILE A 2 -0.12 -2.61 14.41
N ASP A 3 0.17 -3.80 14.92
CA ASP A 3 -0.41 -4.34 16.17
C ASP A 3 -0.09 -3.51 17.42
N ASN A 4 0.91 -2.61 17.38
CA ASN A 4 1.20 -1.68 18.48
C ASN A 4 0.46 -0.33 18.34
N MET A 5 -0.34 -0.14 17.28
CA MET A 5 -1.11 1.08 17.09
C MET A 5 -2.46 0.98 17.80
N PRO A 6 -3.03 2.11 18.27
CA PRO A 6 -4.40 2.14 18.80
C PRO A 6 -5.40 1.53 17.80
N ASP A 7 -6.37 0.76 18.29
CA ASP A 7 -7.28 -0.04 17.44
C ASP A 7 -8.06 0.82 16.42
N TRP A 8 -8.37 2.07 16.77
CA TRP A 8 -9.05 3.00 15.89
C TRP A 8 -8.18 3.48 14.72
N LEU A 9 -6.86 3.47 14.87
CA LEU A 9 -5.90 3.93 13.87
C LEU A 9 -5.51 2.82 12.89
N GLN A 10 -5.52 1.56 13.34
CA GLN A 10 -5.20 0.40 12.51
C GLN A 10 -5.98 0.36 11.17
N PRO A 11 -7.32 0.53 11.13
CA PRO A 11 -8.05 0.48 9.85
C PRO A 11 -7.69 1.65 8.92
N ILE A 12 -7.28 2.80 9.44
CA ILE A 12 -6.89 3.96 8.62
C ILE A 12 -5.60 3.65 7.83
N THR A 13 -4.74 2.81 8.39
CA THR A 13 -3.49 2.40 7.71
C THR A 13 -3.71 1.57 6.45
N LEU A 14 -4.93 1.06 6.20
CA LEU A 14 -5.27 0.32 4.98
C LEU A 14 -5.06 1.17 3.70
N ILE A 15 -5.18 2.49 3.81
CA ILE A 15 -4.98 3.43 2.70
C ILE A 15 -3.48 3.75 2.51
N ASN A 16 -2.67 3.51 3.53
CA ASN A 16 -1.25 3.88 3.51
C ASN A 16 -0.43 2.84 2.73
N PRO A 17 0.17 3.19 1.57
CA PRO A 17 0.99 2.23 0.82
C PRO A 17 2.22 1.75 1.60
N LEU A 18 2.75 2.55 2.54
CA LEU A 18 3.90 2.15 3.35
C LEU A 18 3.61 0.93 4.23
N ARG A 19 2.36 0.69 4.63
CA ARG A 19 1.97 -0.51 5.39
C ARG A 19 2.38 -1.78 4.65
N TYR A 20 1.88 -1.94 3.43
CA TYR A 20 2.10 -3.14 2.62
C TYR A 20 3.56 -3.27 2.17
N PHE A 21 4.20 -2.14 1.85
CA PHE A 21 5.61 -2.16 1.47
C PHE A 21 6.51 -2.66 2.60
N LEU A 22 6.28 -2.18 3.83
CA LEU A 22 7.07 -2.62 4.99
C LEU A 22 6.79 -4.08 5.37
N GLU A 23 5.56 -4.55 5.17
CA GLU A 23 5.19 -5.95 5.40
C GLU A 23 5.93 -6.90 4.45
N ILE A 24 5.96 -6.59 3.16
CA ILE A 24 6.74 -7.32 2.15
C ILE A 24 8.23 -7.28 2.50
N VAL A 25 8.80 -6.09 2.75
CA VAL A 25 10.23 -5.95 3.04
C VAL A 25 10.61 -6.77 4.27
N TRP A 26 9.92 -6.57 5.39
CA TRP A 26 10.25 -7.30 6.62
C TRP A 26 10.01 -8.79 6.48
N GLY A 27 8.95 -9.22 5.80
CA GLY A 27 8.70 -10.65 5.66
C GLY A 27 9.67 -11.33 4.69
N VAL A 28 10.12 -10.68 3.62
CA VAL A 28 11.17 -11.21 2.74
C VAL A 28 12.51 -11.30 3.48
N PHE A 29 12.88 -10.26 4.23
CA PHE A 29 14.17 -10.22 4.92
C PHE A 29 14.23 -11.10 6.19
N LEU A 30 13.11 -11.24 6.93
CA LEU A 30 13.11 -11.85 8.27
C LEU A 30 12.31 -13.16 8.35
N LYS A 31 11.41 -13.45 7.41
CA LYS A 31 10.41 -14.52 7.55
C LYS A 31 10.35 -15.52 6.38
N ASP A 32 11.21 -15.39 5.36
CA ASP A 32 11.17 -16.21 4.13
C ASP A 32 9.75 -16.29 3.55
N LEU A 33 9.15 -15.12 3.31
CA LEU A 33 7.77 -15.01 2.82
C LEU A 33 7.57 -15.77 1.51
N PRO A 34 6.53 -16.62 1.41
CA PRO A 34 6.18 -17.27 0.15
C PRO A 34 5.71 -16.24 -0.88
N PRO A 35 5.92 -16.49 -2.19
CA PRO A 35 5.53 -15.56 -3.25
C PRO A 35 4.04 -15.17 -3.24
N GLU A 36 3.18 -16.05 -2.76
CA GLU A 36 1.73 -15.84 -2.67
C GLU A 36 1.36 -14.70 -1.72
N GLU A 37 2.04 -14.61 -0.58
CA GLU A 37 1.82 -13.54 0.40
C GLU A 37 2.37 -12.19 -0.08
N ILE A 38 3.52 -12.21 -0.76
CA ILE A 38 4.05 -11.01 -1.42
C ILE A 38 3.03 -10.48 -2.44
N LEU A 39 2.38 -11.37 -3.18
CA LEU A 39 1.36 -11.00 -4.16
C LEU A 39 0.13 -10.41 -3.48
N ALA A 40 -0.30 -10.98 -2.36
CA ALA A 40 -1.43 -10.49 -1.58
C ALA A 40 -1.23 -9.04 -1.12
N ASP A 41 -0.03 -8.67 -0.67
CA ASP A 41 0.32 -7.29 -0.30
C ASP A 41 0.59 -6.36 -1.49
N THR A 42 0.97 -6.93 -2.64
CA THR A 42 1.21 -6.17 -3.86
C THR A 42 -0.10 -5.67 -4.50
N ILE A 43 -1.20 -6.42 -4.37
CA ILE A 43 -2.52 -6.04 -4.90
C ILE A 43 -3.02 -4.69 -4.34
N PRO A 44 -3.11 -4.48 -3.01
CA PRO A 44 -3.55 -3.20 -2.47
C PRO A 44 -2.60 -2.05 -2.83
N LEU A 45 -1.28 -2.31 -2.93
CA LEU A 45 -0.32 -1.33 -3.45
C LEU A 45 -0.64 -0.91 -4.88
N ALA A 46 -0.93 -1.87 -5.76
CA ALA A 46 -1.29 -1.61 -7.14
C ALA A 46 -2.59 -0.79 -7.24
N LEU A 47 -3.59 -1.09 -6.40
CA LEU A 47 -4.83 -0.31 -6.33
C LEU A 47 -4.58 1.14 -5.91
N ILE A 48 -3.75 1.36 -4.89
CA ILE A 48 -3.36 2.70 -4.44
C ILE A 48 -2.60 3.44 -5.55
N ALA A 49 -1.69 2.75 -6.25
CA ALA A 49 -0.94 3.33 -7.36
C ALA A 49 -1.87 3.75 -8.52
N VAL A 50 -2.80 2.90 -8.93
CA VAL A 50 -3.79 3.22 -9.98
C VAL A 50 -4.66 4.42 -9.57
N ALA A 51 -5.15 4.44 -8.32
CA ALA A 51 -5.98 5.54 -7.83
C ALA A 51 -5.22 6.87 -7.81
N THR A 52 -4.00 6.88 -7.28
CA THR A 52 -3.17 8.08 -7.15
C THR A 52 -2.68 8.60 -8.51
N LEU A 53 -2.16 7.72 -9.37
CA LEU A 53 -1.71 8.07 -10.72
C LEU A 53 -2.89 8.48 -11.62
N GLY A 54 -4.03 7.81 -11.50
CA GLY A 54 -5.26 8.16 -12.21
C GLY A 54 -5.75 9.55 -11.83
N THR A 55 -5.79 9.84 -10.52
CA THR A 55 -6.17 11.17 -9.99
C THR A 55 -5.18 12.24 -10.44
N ALA A 56 -3.88 11.99 -10.36
CA ALA A 56 -2.85 12.90 -10.85
C ALA A 56 -3.03 13.17 -12.35
N SER A 57 -3.18 12.12 -13.17
CA SER A 57 -3.39 12.23 -14.62
C SER A 57 -4.62 13.06 -14.96
N TRP A 58 -5.73 12.87 -14.25
CA TRP A 58 -6.94 13.65 -14.41
C TRP A 58 -6.76 15.12 -14.03
N LEU A 59 -6.13 15.39 -12.88
CA LEU A 59 -5.86 16.74 -12.40
C LEU A 59 -4.95 17.51 -13.36
N PHE A 60 -3.91 16.86 -13.88
CA PHE A 60 -3.01 17.47 -14.87
C PHE A 60 -3.73 17.79 -16.17
N ARG A 61 -4.56 16.87 -16.70
CA ARG A 61 -5.37 17.14 -17.90
C ARG A 61 -6.28 18.34 -17.71
N ARG A 62 -6.96 18.43 -16.56
CA ARG A 62 -7.89 19.52 -16.25
C ARG A 62 -7.23 20.88 -15.99
N ARG A 63 -5.92 20.92 -15.76
CA ARG A 63 -5.16 22.16 -15.50
C ARG A 63 -4.45 22.69 -16.75
N MET A 64 -4.32 21.85 -17.79
CA MET A 64 -3.68 22.20 -19.07
C MET A 64 -4.70 22.61 -20.14
N GLU A 65 -6.00 22.46 -19.84
CA GLU A 65 -7.13 23.13 -20.52
C GLU A 65 -7.49 24.43 -19.78
#